data_AF-A0A1F6NTW6-F1
#
_entry.id   AF-A0A1F6NTW6-F1
#
_cell.length_a   1.000
_cell.length_b   1.000
_cell.length_c   1.000
_cell.angle_alpha   90.00
_cell.angle_beta   90.00
_cell.angle_gamma   90.00
#
_symmetry.space_group_name_H-M   'P 1'
#
loop_
_entity.id
_entity.type
_entity.pdbx_description
1 polymer ?
#
loop_
_entity_poly.entity_id
_entity_poly.type
_entity_poly.pdbx_seq_one_letter_code
_entity_poly.pdbx_strand_id
1 'polypeptide(L)'
;MDIGSVNIDLSYALVFFQERTAFEIVMSLIANIGWIVLAYFLLYLMVYFWKEYKQEIYKKDWKWVLLAIDVPSVNMQTPKAVEQMFSHLAGAYSEPNIADKFRAGFKQRWFSFEIVSIEGYIQFLVRTEETFRDLVEAAIYAQYPEAEIIEVEDYTQEAPDRFPDDEYDMWSADFGLAENFAFPIRTYIEFEHNISKDEILKDPMGTFLESFSRIGAGEQVWFQILLEPTGNSWKEKVIKKIKDMVGDMVSLTGSNKKAGGGMAGIITDEPKKAFAELGKQLFGGGTAEGETAKTAKDTVKTTKLTPGQSKILEAMEKKITKIGFKTKMRAVYLARKEVFKPARSVNALIGAIGQYNIPSANSIVPTSSVSTNYFMKESRNHSKKTKAMSAYKKRKMNVGGNSFVFNIEELATVWHFPMSYVKTPLVQKTQGKRAEPPSGLPVEIIPLHHEEYVAEEGEKREHKKNKGQNKTIITDAGDVAYFSSDEEYG
;
A
#
# COMPACT_ATOMS: atom_id res chain seq x y z
N MET A 1 -20.23 -50.97 -10.97
CA MET A 1 -19.10 -51.18 -10.04
C MET A 1 -19.65 -50.88 -8.66
N ASP A 2 -19.72 -51.92 -7.84
CA ASP A 2 -20.32 -51.89 -6.51
C ASP A 2 -19.32 -51.21 -5.55
N ILE A 3 -19.65 -50.00 -5.12
CA ILE A 3 -18.98 -49.30 -4.02
C ILE A 3 -20.01 -49.28 -2.89
N GLY A 4 -19.66 -49.85 -1.74
CA GLY A 4 -20.53 -50.22 -0.63
C GLY A 4 -21.76 -49.33 -0.32
N SER A 5 -22.84 -50.03 0.04
CA SER A 5 -24.12 -49.61 0.65
C SER A 5 -24.93 -48.48 0.00
N VAL A 6 -24.54 -47.96 -1.16
CA VAL A 6 -25.40 -47.10 -2.00
C VAL A 6 -25.50 -47.68 -3.41
N ASN A 7 -26.56 -48.47 -3.66
CA ASN A 7 -26.89 -48.93 -5.00
C ASN A 7 -27.48 -47.75 -5.79
N ILE A 8 -26.66 -47.10 -6.64
CA ILE A 8 -27.11 -46.05 -7.54
C ILE A 8 -27.68 -46.74 -8.79
N ASP A 9 -29.00 -46.80 -8.90
CA ASP A 9 -29.67 -47.30 -10.10
C ASP A 9 -29.50 -46.32 -11.27
N LEU A 10 -28.70 -46.73 -12.26
CA LEU A 10 -28.37 -45.93 -13.44
C LEU A 10 -29.32 -46.21 -14.63
N SER A 11 -30.30 -47.11 -14.49
CA SER A 11 -31.25 -47.45 -15.54
C SER A 11 -32.07 -46.23 -15.99
N TYR A 12 -32.47 -45.38 -15.04
CA TYR A 12 -33.20 -44.14 -15.30
C TYR A 12 -32.37 -43.13 -16.13
N ALA A 13 -31.08 -43.02 -15.85
CA ALA A 13 -30.19 -42.14 -16.60
C ALA A 13 -30.03 -42.62 -18.05
N LEU A 14 -29.89 -43.94 -18.25
CA LEU A 14 -29.79 -44.54 -19.59
C LEU A 14 -31.03 -44.28 -20.44
N VAL A 15 -32.23 -44.48 -19.88
CA VAL A 15 -33.50 -44.19 -20.55
C VAL A 15 -33.64 -42.69 -20.86
N PHE A 16 -33.30 -41.83 -19.90
CA PHE A 16 -33.36 -40.38 -20.06
C PHE A 16 -32.48 -39.84 -21.20
N PHE A 17 -31.27 -40.40 -21.39
CA PHE A 17 -30.35 -39.98 -22.43
C PHE A 17 -30.62 -40.63 -23.80
N GLN A 18 -31.29 -41.78 -23.86
CA GLN A 18 -31.59 -42.49 -25.12
C GLN A 18 -32.90 -42.04 -25.78
N GLU A 19 -33.89 -41.60 -25.00
CA GLU A 19 -35.23 -41.27 -25.52
C GLU A 19 -35.42 -39.79 -25.92
N ARG A 20 -34.48 -38.90 -25.56
CA ARG A 20 -34.61 -37.45 -25.75
C ARG A 20 -33.60 -36.91 -26.75
N THR A 21 -33.99 -35.90 -27.51
CA THR A 21 -33.06 -35.17 -28.37
C THR A 21 -32.06 -34.37 -27.52
N ALA A 22 -30.86 -34.12 -28.05
CA ALA A 22 -29.82 -33.36 -27.34
C ALA A 22 -30.32 -31.99 -26.85
N PHE A 23 -31.21 -31.34 -27.61
CA PHE A 23 -31.81 -30.06 -27.25
C PHE A 23 -32.72 -30.19 -26.01
N GLU A 24 -33.58 -31.20 -25.95
CA GLU A 24 -34.48 -31.43 -24.80
C GLU A 24 -33.71 -31.79 -23.53
N ILE A 25 -32.62 -32.54 -23.67
CA ILE A 25 -31.72 -32.87 -22.55
C ILE A 25 -31.08 -31.59 -22.00
N VAL A 26 -30.53 -30.74 -22.86
CA VAL A 26 -29.93 -29.45 -22.46
C VAL A 26 -30.97 -28.53 -21.81
N MET A 27 -32.16 -28.39 -22.41
CA MET A 27 -33.23 -27.58 -21.84
C MET A 27 -33.71 -28.10 -20.48
N SER A 28 -33.81 -29.42 -20.33
CA SER A 28 -34.13 -30.06 -19.04
C SER A 28 -33.03 -29.81 -18.00
N LEU A 29 -31.76 -29.87 -18.38
CA LEU A 29 -30.65 -29.55 -17.47
C LEU A 29 -30.65 -28.08 -17.06
N ILE A 30 -30.92 -27.16 -17.98
CA ILE A 30 -31.05 -25.73 -17.66
C ILE A 30 -32.26 -25.49 -16.75
N ALA A 31 -33.40 -26.13 -17.00
CA ALA A 31 -34.58 -25.99 -16.16
C ALA A 31 -34.36 -26.54 -14.73
N ASN A 32 -33.62 -27.65 -14.58
CA ASN A 32 -33.42 -28.32 -13.29
C ASN A 32 -32.19 -27.85 -12.51
N ILE A 33 -31.12 -27.42 -13.18
CA ILE A 33 -29.84 -27.03 -12.56
C ILE A 33 -29.54 -25.54 -12.76
N GLY A 34 -30.07 -24.94 -13.84
CA GLY A 34 -29.81 -23.54 -14.17
C GLY A 34 -30.24 -22.56 -13.07
N TRP A 35 -31.33 -22.85 -12.35
CA TRP A 35 -31.74 -22.03 -11.20
C TRP A 35 -30.75 -22.10 -10.03
N ILE A 36 -30.04 -23.22 -9.84
CA ILE A 36 -28.99 -23.36 -8.79
C ILE A 36 -27.79 -22.48 -9.16
N VAL A 37 -27.33 -22.55 -10.42
CA VAL A 37 -26.23 -21.72 -10.92
C VAL A 37 -26.59 -20.24 -10.85
N LEU A 38 -27.81 -19.89 -11.25
CA LEU A 38 -28.32 -18.52 -11.17
C LEU A 38 -28.44 -18.05 -9.72
N ALA A 39 -29.00 -18.85 -8.81
CA ALA A 39 -29.12 -18.52 -7.39
C ALA A 39 -27.75 -18.34 -6.75
N TYR A 40 -26.78 -19.22 -7.04
CA TYR A 40 -25.40 -19.08 -6.59
C TYR A 40 -24.75 -17.80 -7.12
N PHE A 41 -24.93 -17.49 -8.40
CA PHE A 41 -24.42 -16.26 -9.01
C PHE A 41 -25.05 -15.00 -8.39
N LEU A 42 -26.37 -14.98 -8.18
CA LEU A 42 -27.07 -13.88 -7.53
C LEU A 42 -26.65 -13.73 -6.06
N LEU A 43 -26.46 -14.82 -5.33
CA LEU A 43 -25.93 -14.80 -3.96
C LEU A 43 -24.52 -14.23 -3.93
N TYR A 44 -23.65 -14.63 -4.87
CA TYR A 44 -22.31 -14.07 -5.01
C TYR A 44 -22.34 -12.56 -5.26
N LEU A 45 -23.19 -12.09 -6.19
CA LEU A 45 -23.36 -10.66 -6.45
C LEU A 45 -23.90 -9.92 -5.23
N MET A 46 -24.89 -10.49 -4.53
CA MET A 46 -25.48 -9.89 -3.32
C MET A 46 -24.41 -9.71 -2.23
N VAL A 47 -23.61 -10.73 -1.95
CA VAL A 47 -22.52 -10.65 -0.97
C VAL A 47 -21.44 -9.67 -1.42
N TYR A 48 -21.11 -9.64 -2.72
CA TYR A 48 -20.16 -8.69 -3.28
C TYR A 48 -20.62 -7.24 -3.08
N PHE A 49 -21.84 -6.90 -3.53
CA PHE A 49 -22.39 -5.56 -3.41
C PHE A 49 -22.65 -5.15 -1.96
N TRP A 50 -23.10 -6.09 -1.11
CA TRP A 50 -23.25 -5.84 0.32
C TRP A 50 -21.92 -5.44 0.97
N LYS A 51 -20.85 -6.17 0.65
CA LYS A 51 -19.51 -5.85 1.13
C LYS A 51 -19.05 -4.48 0.64
N GLU A 52 -19.21 -4.16 -0.64
CA GLU A 52 -18.83 -2.83 -1.15
C GLU A 52 -19.64 -1.72 -0.48
N TYR A 53 -20.96 -1.87 -0.36
CA TYR A 53 -21.82 -0.93 0.33
C TYR A 53 -21.37 -0.66 1.77
N LYS A 54 -21.09 -1.73 2.53
CA LYS A 54 -20.56 -1.62 3.90
C LYS A 54 -19.20 -0.93 3.94
N GLN A 55 -18.32 -1.21 2.98
CA GLN A 55 -17.01 -0.55 2.88
C GLN A 55 -17.13 0.93 2.54
N GLU A 56 -18.09 1.35 1.71
CA GLU A 56 -18.33 2.77 1.45
C GLU A 56 -18.81 3.52 2.69
N ILE A 57 -19.69 2.91 3.49
CA ILE A 57 -20.11 3.48 4.79
C ILE A 57 -18.90 3.60 5.72
N TYR A 58 -18.07 2.55 5.83
CA TYR A 58 -16.90 2.55 6.69
C TYR A 58 -15.88 3.65 6.33
N LYS A 59 -15.80 4.02 5.05
CA LYS A 59 -14.89 5.05 4.54
C LYS A 59 -15.44 6.48 4.68
N LYS A 60 -16.72 6.66 5.01
CA LYS A 60 -17.39 7.96 4.98
C LYS A 60 -16.75 8.97 5.93
N ASP A 61 -16.31 8.50 7.10
CA ASP A 61 -15.78 9.34 8.16
C ASP A 61 -14.25 9.53 8.08
N TRP A 62 -13.60 8.99 7.04
CA TRP A 62 -12.16 9.11 6.89
C TRP A 62 -11.77 10.53 6.48
N LYS A 63 -11.00 11.18 7.33
CA LYS A 63 -10.43 12.49 7.06
C LYS A 63 -9.01 12.31 6.54
N TRP A 64 -8.77 12.82 5.35
CA TRP A 64 -7.49 12.68 4.68
C TRP A 64 -6.71 13.98 4.81
N VAL A 65 -5.45 13.87 5.22
CA VAL A 65 -4.50 14.98 5.29
C VAL A 65 -3.38 14.76 4.28
N LEU A 66 -2.87 15.85 3.72
CA LEU A 66 -1.75 15.83 2.78
C LEU A 66 -0.57 16.57 3.40
N LEU A 67 0.55 15.89 3.54
CA LEU A 67 1.75 16.40 4.21
C LEU A 67 2.82 16.63 3.15
N ALA A 68 3.29 17.87 3.02
CA ALA A 68 4.51 18.21 2.31
C ALA A 68 5.71 17.95 3.20
N ILE A 69 6.73 17.27 2.65
CA ILE A 69 7.94 16.89 3.37
C ILE A 69 9.14 17.51 2.68
N ASP A 70 9.86 18.34 3.42
CA ASP A 70 11.10 18.95 2.97
C ASP A 70 12.26 18.43 3.80
N VAL A 71 13.24 17.83 3.13
CA VAL A 71 14.43 17.29 3.79
C VAL A 71 15.63 18.22 3.51
N PRO A 72 16.35 18.68 4.54
CA PRO A 72 17.52 19.53 4.35
C PRO A 72 18.61 18.80 3.56
N SER A 73 19.31 19.52 2.69
CA SER A 73 20.36 18.94 1.83
C SER A 73 21.59 18.41 2.57
N VAL A 74 21.71 18.65 3.87
CA VAL A 74 22.85 18.19 4.69
C VAL A 74 22.63 16.76 5.18
N ASN A 75 21.39 16.25 5.15
CA ASN A 75 21.09 14.93 5.70
C ASN A 75 21.54 13.82 4.72
N MET A 76 22.68 13.19 5.01
CA MET A 76 23.18 12.02 4.28
C MET A 76 22.48 10.75 4.76
N GLN A 77 21.25 10.52 4.29
CA GLN A 77 20.58 9.23 4.48
C GLN A 77 20.60 8.43 3.19
N THR A 78 20.80 7.12 3.32
CA THR A 78 20.68 6.18 2.20
C THR A 78 19.22 5.72 2.05
N PRO A 79 18.84 5.12 0.90
CA PRO A 79 17.52 4.50 0.74
C PRO A 79 17.18 3.47 1.83
N LYS A 80 18.18 2.91 2.50
CA LYS A 80 18.00 2.02 3.66
C LYS A 80 17.25 2.68 4.82
N ALA A 81 17.40 3.99 5.02
CA ALA A 81 16.63 4.74 6.02
C ALA A 81 15.14 4.72 5.69
N VAL A 82 14.80 4.88 4.41
CA VAL A 82 13.43 4.80 3.90
C VAL A 82 12.83 3.39 4.05
N GLU A 83 13.63 2.32 3.96
CA GLU A 83 13.13 0.98 4.33
C GLU A 83 12.60 0.94 5.77
N GLN A 84 13.30 1.57 6.71
CA GLN A 84 12.87 1.63 8.11
C GLN A 84 11.62 2.48 8.29
N MET A 85 11.51 3.58 7.54
CA MET A 85 10.28 4.37 7.49
C MET A 85 9.09 3.50 7.05
N PHE A 86 9.21 2.75 5.95
CA PHE A 86 8.15 1.85 5.50
C PHE A 86 7.90 0.70 6.48
N SER A 87 8.92 0.22 7.19
CA SER A 87 8.77 -0.76 8.27
C SER A 87 7.87 -0.23 9.40
N HIS A 88 8.04 1.03 9.82
CA HIS A 88 7.18 1.67 10.82
C HIS A 88 5.73 1.78 10.33
N LEU A 89 5.52 2.15 9.06
CA LEU A 89 4.18 2.26 8.47
C LEU A 89 3.44 0.91 8.36
N ALA A 90 4.18 -0.21 8.38
CA ALA A 90 3.56 -1.53 8.41
C ALA A 90 2.78 -1.77 9.72
N GLY A 91 3.09 -1.02 10.79
CA GLY A 91 2.34 -1.01 12.04
C GLY A 91 0.88 -0.55 11.89
N ALA A 92 0.52 0.12 10.79
CA ALA A 92 -0.86 0.48 10.47
C ALA A 92 -1.70 -0.71 9.96
N TYR A 93 -1.10 -1.89 9.78
CA TYR A 93 -1.83 -3.10 9.38
C TYR A 93 -2.78 -3.54 10.50
N SER A 94 -4.02 -3.86 10.13
CA SER A 94 -4.96 -4.52 11.04
C SER A 94 -5.56 -5.72 10.34
N GLU A 95 -5.51 -6.89 11.00
CA GLU A 95 -6.10 -8.12 10.48
C GLU A 95 -7.60 -8.15 10.79
N PRO A 96 -8.49 -8.11 9.78
CA PRO A 96 -9.92 -8.06 10.04
C PRO A 96 -10.49 -9.45 10.33
N ASN A 97 -11.34 -9.53 11.35
CA ASN A 97 -12.17 -10.73 11.54
C ASN A 97 -13.23 -10.84 10.45
N ILE A 98 -13.83 -12.03 10.31
CA ILE A 98 -14.92 -12.27 9.35
C ILE A 98 -16.09 -11.30 9.61
N ALA A 99 -16.42 -11.06 10.89
CA ALA A 99 -17.45 -10.10 11.29
C ALA A 99 -17.08 -8.67 10.87
N ASP A 100 -15.84 -8.25 11.08
CA ASP A 100 -15.39 -6.91 10.70
C ASP A 100 -15.47 -6.71 9.18
N LYS A 101 -15.09 -7.75 8.43
CA LYS A 101 -15.08 -7.72 6.97
C LYS A 101 -16.47 -7.63 6.34
N PHE A 102 -17.46 -8.34 6.88
CA PHE A 102 -18.79 -8.46 6.25
C PHE A 102 -19.91 -7.68 6.98
N ARG A 103 -19.81 -7.47 8.29
CA ARG A 103 -20.79 -6.72 9.09
C ARG A 103 -20.39 -5.26 9.25
N ALA A 104 -19.16 -5.00 9.69
CA ALA A 104 -18.65 -3.64 9.91
C ALA A 104 -18.17 -2.98 8.60
N GLY A 105 -17.80 -3.77 7.59
CA GLY A 105 -17.31 -3.25 6.32
C GLY A 105 -15.87 -2.80 6.38
N PHE A 106 -15.04 -3.44 7.23
CA PHE A 106 -13.65 -3.07 7.40
C PHE A 106 -12.91 -2.97 6.06
N LYS A 107 -12.18 -1.88 5.90
CA LYS A 107 -11.28 -1.63 4.78
C LYS A 107 -9.96 -1.11 5.35
N GLN A 108 -8.88 -1.81 5.04
CA GLN A 108 -7.52 -1.37 5.37
C GLN A 108 -7.28 0.02 4.76
N ARG A 109 -6.89 0.98 5.60
CA ARG A 109 -6.45 2.31 5.18
C ARG A 109 -5.09 2.19 4.47
N TRP A 110 -4.83 3.10 3.55
CA TRP A 110 -3.63 3.13 2.74
C TRP A 110 -3.01 4.52 2.75
N PHE A 111 -1.74 4.59 2.41
CA PHE A 111 -0.97 5.82 2.28
C PHE A 111 -0.77 6.15 0.79
N SER A 112 -0.57 7.42 0.47
CA SER A 112 -0.14 7.86 -0.86
C SER A 112 1.19 8.55 -0.75
N PHE A 113 2.22 7.99 -1.38
CA PHE A 113 3.54 8.59 -1.51
C PHE A 113 3.64 9.21 -2.89
N GLU A 114 3.78 10.52 -2.96
CA GLU A 114 3.67 11.28 -4.21
C GLU A 114 4.92 12.11 -4.45
N ILE A 115 5.32 12.16 -5.72
CA ILE A 115 6.34 13.07 -6.25
C ILE A 115 5.64 13.91 -7.29
N VAL A 116 5.58 15.22 -7.05
CA VAL A 116 4.83 16.17 -7.87
C VAL A 116 5.80 17.17 -8.44
N SER A 117 5.69 17.45 -9.74
CA SER A 117 6.36 18.57 -10.40
C SER A 117 5.32 19.49 -11.02
N ILE A 118 5.31 20.75 -10.62
CA ILE A 118 4.49 21.81 -11.19
C ILE A 118 5.46 22.85 -11.72
N GLU A 119 5.48 23.06 -13.03
CA GLU A 119 6.38 24.02 -13.69
C GLU A 119 7.88 23.78 -13.36
N GLY A 120 8.26 22.52 -13.15
CA GLY A 120 9.62 22.10 -12.84
C GLY A 120 9.95 22.11 -11.35
N TYR A 121 9.07 22.67 -10.50
CA TYR A 121 9.21 22.66 -9.05
C TYR A 121 8.79 21.31 -8.46
N ILE A 122 9.70 20.62 -7.78
CA ILE A 122 9.49 19.27 -7.27
C ILE A 122 9.17 19.29 -5.78
N GLN A 123 8.05 18.67 -5.41
CA GLN A 123 7.62 18.45 -4.03
C GLN A 123 7.40 16.96 -3.73
N PHE A 124 7.86 16.53 -2.56
CA PHE A 124 7.51 15.23 -1.98
C PHE A 124 6.30 15.40 -1.07
N LEU A 125 5.29 14.58 -1.28
CA LEU A 125 4.02 14.63 -0.55
C LEU A 125 3.65 13.25 -0.02
N VAL A 126 3.07 13.20 1.17
CA VAL A 126 2.48 11.99 1.73
C VAL A 126 1.04 12.27 2.13
N ARG A 127 0.10 11.56 1.52
CA ARG A 127 -1.32 11.60 1.92
C ARG A 127 -1.61 10.44 2.85
N THR A 128 -2.16 10.75 4.02
CA THR A 128 -2.53 9.78 5.03
C THR A 128 -3.89 10.11 5.61
N GLU A 129 -4.48 9.16 6.32
CA GLU A 129 -5.69 9.41 7.11
C GLU A 129 -5.27 10.04 8.45
N GLU A 130 -6.10 10.93 8.98
CA GLU A 130 -5.80 11.73 10.19
C GLU A 130 -5.35 10.86 11.38
N THR A 131 -5.95 9.69 11.57
CA THR A 131 -5.59 8.73 12.63
C THR A 131 -4.14 8.23 12.53
N PHE A 132 -3.56 8.23 11.32
CA PHE A 132 -2.19 7.79 11.07
C PHE A 132 -1.22 8.93 10.76
N ARG A 133 -1.62 10.19 10.98
CA ARG A 133 -0.74 11.34 10.83
C ARG A 133 0.50 11.20 11.71
N ASP A 134 0.31 11.00 13.02
CA ASP A 134 1.40 10.87 13.99
C ASP A 134 2.33 9.71 13.66
N LEU A 135 1.79 8.59 13.14
CA LEU A 135 2.58 7.44 12.70
C LEU A 135 3.50 7.81 11.52
N VAL A 136 2.98 8.56 10.54
CA VAL A 136 3.75 9.01 9.37
C VAL A 136 4.81 10.02 9.78
N GLU A 137 4.44 11.02 10.59
CA GLU A 137 5.39 12.03 11.09
C GLU A 137 6.51 11.36 11.91
N ALA A 138 6.18 10.47 12.85
CA ALA A 138 7.17 9.73 13.62
C ALA A 138 8.07 8.86 12.76
N ALA A 139 7.52 8.20 11.72
CA ALA A 139 8.30 7.38 10.80
C ALA A 139 9.31 8.22 9.99
N ILE A 140 8.93 9.43 9.57
CA ILE A 140 9.80 10.36 8.86
C ILE A 140 10.85 10.92 9.81
N TYR A 141 10.46 11.49 10.96
CA TYR A 141 11.40 12.09 11.92
C TYR A 141 12.41 11.11 12.48
N ALA A 142 12.06 9.83 12.62
CA ALA A 142 13.00 8.79 13.06
C ALA A 142 14.20 8.62 12.12
N GLN A 143 14.02 8.90 10.82
CA GLN A 143 15.05 8.76 9.79
C GLN A 143 15.59 10.12 9.33
N TYR A 144 14.75 11.15 9.40
CA TYR A 144 15.02 12.52 9.00
C TYR A 144 14.60 13.49 10.11
N PRO A 145 15.38 13.60 11.21
CA PRO A 145 15.00 14.42 12.36
C PRO A 145 14.84 15.91 12.04
N GLU A 146 15.55 16.39 11.01
CA GLU A 146 15.53 17.77 10.55
C GLU A 146 14.54 18.02 9.41
N ALA A 147 13.72 17.03 9.05
CA ALA A 147 12.69 17.22 8.03
C ALA A 147 11.66 18.24 8.49
N GLU A 148 11.16 19.06 7.57
CA GLU A 148 10.03 19.94 7.82
C GLU A 148 8.79 19.28 7.22
N ILE A 149 7.77 19.07 8.06
CA ILE A 149 6.49 18.48 7.65
C ILE A 149 5.41 19.53 7.80
N ILE A 150 4.75 19.87 6.69
CA ILE A 150 3.71 20.90 6.65
C ILE A 150 2.45 20.30 6.03
N GLU A 151 1.30 20.53 6.65
CA GLU A 151 0.02 20.18 6.03
C GLU A 151 -0.31 21.18 4.92
N VAL A 152 -0.61 20.67 3.73
CA VAL A 152 -0.89 21.48 2.53
C VAL A 152 -2.21 21.09 1.90
N GLU A 153 -2.79 22.02 1.14
CA GLU A 153 -3.97 21.73 0.34
C GLU A 153 -3.66 20.75 -0.80
N ASP A 154 -4.67 19.96 -1.21
CA ASP A 154 -4.50 18.98 -2.27
C ASP A 154 -4.36 19.67 -3.64
N TYR A 155 -3.14 19.73 -4.16
CA TYR A 155 -2.81 20.30 -5.48
C TYR A 155 -3.70 19.78 -6.62
N THR A 156 -4.32 18.60 -6.47
CA THR A 156 -5.21 18.05 -7.49
C THR A 156 -6.55 18.78 -7.59
N GLN A 157 -6.90 19.67 -6.66
CA GLN A 157 -8.13 20.48 -6.73
C GLN A 157 -8.11 21.47 -7.90
N GLU A 158 -6.92 21.97 -8.27
CA GLU A 158 -6.77 22.93 -9.38
C GLU A 158 -6.96 22.28 -10.76
N ALA A 159 -6.84 20.95 -10.84
CA ALA A 159 -6.98 20.24 -12.10
C ALA A 159 -8.45 20.01 -12.47
N PRO A 160 -8.77 19.88 -13.76
CA PRO A 160 -10.15 19.64 -14.20
C PRO A 160 -10.66 18.26 -13.77
N ASP A 161 -11.95 18.16 -13.45
CA ASP A 161 -12.60 16.90 -13.06
C ASP A 161 -13.08 16.07 -14.26
N ARG A 162 -13.30 16.71 -15.41
CA ARG A 162 -13.85 16.10 -16.62
C ARG A 162 -12.99 16.47 -17.81
N PHE A 163 -12.92 15.53 -18.74
CA PHE A 163 -12.25 15.71 -20.03
C PHE A 163 -13.26 15.44 -21.16
N PRO A 164 -13.22 16.20 -22.26
CA PRO A 164 -12.26 17.27 -22.54
C PRO A 164 -12.53 18.51 -21.69
N ASP A 165 -11.46 19.16 -21.24
CA ASP A 165 -11.50 20.47 -20.59
C ASP A 165 -11.14 21.55 -21.62
N ASP A 166 -11.48 22.81 -21.39
CA ASP A 166 -11.19 23.89 -22.34
C ASP A 166 -9.72 24.32 -22.32
N GLU A 167 -9.08 24.34 -21.15
CA GLU A 167 -7.75 24.88 -20.92
C GLU A 167 -6.67 23.79 -20.89
N TYR A 168 -6.99 22.63 -20.30
CA TYR A 168 -6.03 21.55 -20.05
C TYR A 168 -6.25 20.31 -20.92
N ASP A 169 -5.17 19.59 -21.18
CA ASP A 169 -5.22 18.18 -21.59
C ASP A 169 -4.30 17.33 -20.70
N MET A 170 -4.57 16.02 -20.67
CA MET A 170 -3.84 15.10 -19.81
C MET A 170 -3.42 13.80 -20.51
N TRP A 171 -2.33 13.23 -20.02
CA TRP A 171 -1.98 11.83 -20.17
C TRP A 171 -1.94 11.17 -18.79
N SER A 172 -2.32 9.90 -18.72
CA SER A 172 -2.16 9.11 -17.50
C SER A 172 -1.90 7.64 -17.84
N ALA A 173 -1.12 6.99 -16.98
CA ALA A 173 -1.00 5.54 -16.96
C ALA A 173 -0.89 5.01 -15.53
N ASP A 174 -1.52 3.86 -15.31
CA ASP A 174 -1.23 3.00 -14.17
C ASP A 174 -0.06 2.08 -14.54
N PHE A 175 0.92 1.97 -13.65
CA PHE A 175 2.07 1.09 -13.80
C PHE A 175 1.82 -0.21 -13.05
N GLY A 176 2.25 -1.31 -13.66
CA GLY A 176 2.27 -2.63 -13.08
C GLY A 176 3.57 -3.35 -13.42
N LEU A 177 3.60 -4.65 -13.14
CA LEU A 177 4.76 -5.49 -13.39
C LEU A 177 4.54 -6.29 -14.67
N ALA A 178 5.59 -6.42 -15.48
CA ALA A 178 5.58 -7.22 -16.70
C ALA A 178 5.42 -8.70 -16.38
N GLU A 179 6.11 -9.16 -15.33
CA GLU A 179 6.06 -10.53 -14.84
C GLU A 179 5.33 -10.61 -13.48
N ASN A 180 5.12 -11.83 -12.99
CA ASN A 180 4.51 -12.06 -11.68
C ASN A 180 5.27 -11.29 -10.57
N PHE A 181 4.55 -10.67 -9.63
CA PHE A 181 5.15 -9.89 -8.54
C PHE A 181 6.11 -10.68 -7.63
N ALA A 182 6.09 -12.01 -7.70
CA ALA A 182 7.07 -12.88 -7.05
C ALA A 182 8.51 -12.59 -7.51
N PHE A 183 8.70 -12.18 -8.77
CA PHE A 183 10.00 -11.74 -9.27
C PHE A 183 10.33 -10.33 -8.77
N PRO A 184 11.56 -10.08 -8.30
CA PRO A 184 11.97 -8.77 -7.84
C PRO A 184 12.28 -7.81 -8.99
N ILE A 185 12.23 -6.52 -8.69
CA ILE A 185 12.83 -5.45 -9.50
C ILE A 185 14.26 -5.17 -9.03
N ARG A 186 15.01 -4.37 -9.80
CA ARG A 186 16.35 -3.93 -9.39
C ARG A 186 16.22 -3.04 -8.15
N THR A 187 16.91 -3.40 -7.08
CA THR A 187 16.88 -2.64 -5.82
C THR A 187 18.08 -1.71 -5.69
N TYR A 188 18.00 -0.71 -4.82
CA TYR A 188 19.04 0.29 -4.60
C TYR A 188 20.41 -0.35 -4.30
N ILE A 189 20.44 -1.51 -3.64
CA ILE A 189 21.66 -2.27 -3.31
C ILE A 189 22.43 -2.66 -4.58
N GLU A 190 21.74 -2.94 -5.69
CA GLU A 190 22.37 -3.22 -6.99
C GLU A 190 22.90 -1.95 -7.67
N PHE A 191 22.41 -0.76 -7.30
CA PHE A 191 22.99 0.52 -7.76
C PHE A 191 24.23 0.91 -6.95
N GLU A 192 24.41 0.36 -5.75
CA GLU A 192 25.51 0.63 -4.82
C GLU A 192 26.81 -0.14 -5.15
N HIS A 193 26.93 -0.85 -6.28
CA HIS A 193 28.06 -1.75 -6.53
C HIS A 193 29.45 -1.11 -6.28
N ASN A 194 30.14 -1.66 -5.27
CA ASN A 194 31.46 -1.33 -4.74
C ASN A 194 32.58 -1.35 -5.81
N ILE A 195 32.73 -0.29 -6.60
CA ILE A 195 33.85 -0.20 -7.55
C ILE A 195 35.10 0.43 -6.93
N SER A 196 34.99 1.24 -5.86
CA SER A 196 36.15 1.69 -5.04
C SER A 196 35.68 2.56 -3.87
N LYS A 197 36.56 2.83 -2.89
CA LYS A 197 36.28 3.69 -1.72
C LYS A 197 35.88 5.14 -2.08
N ASP A 198 36.09 5.56 -3.34
CA ASP A 198 35.93 6.95 -3.80
C ASP A 198 34.93 7.13 -4.96
N GLU A 199 34.24 6.08 -5.44
CA GLU A 199 33.19 6.27 -6.46
C GLU A 199 31.86 6.68 -5.84
N ILE A 200 31.37 7.84 -6.29
CA ILE A 200 30.12 8.47 -5.89
C ILE A 200 28.97 7.49 -6.14
N LEU A 201 28.31 7.06 -5.05
CA LEU A 201 27.06 6.33 -5.04
C LEU A 201 26.11 6.89 -6.12
N LYS A 202 25.62 6.06 -7.05
CA LYS A 202 24.66 6.53 -8.06
C LYS A 202 23.25 6.32 -7.56
N ASP A 203 22.65 7.41 -7.11
CA ASP A 203 21.27 7.44 -6.65
C ASP A 203 20.27 7.19 -7.81
N PRO A 204 19.43 6.13 -7.77
CA PRO A 204 18.37 5.96 -8.77
C PRO A 204 17.34 7.10 -8.76
N MET A 205 17.12 7.80 -7.64
CA MET A 205 16.19 8.94 -7.59
C MET A 205 16.71 10.15 -8.39
N GLY A 206 18.04 10.29 -8.56
CA GLY A 206 18.60 11.40 -9.33
C GLY A 206 18.11 11.41 -10.78
N THR A 207 18.23 10.27 -11.47
CA THR A 207 17.71 10.10 -12.84
C THR A 207 16.19 10.29 -12.90
N PHE A 208 15.49 9.82 -11.88
CA PHE A 208 14.04 9.95 -11.81
C PHE A 208 13.61 11.41 -11.72
N LEU A 209 14.17 12.17 -10.78
CA LEU A 209 13.84 13.59 -10.58
C LEU A 209 14.29 14.49 -11.74
N GLU A 210 15.31 14.11 -12.50
CA GLU A 210 15.67 14.84 -13.72
C GLU A 210 14.54 14.82 -14.77
N SER A 211 13.74 13.75 -14.83
CA SER A 211 12.56 13.71 -15.70
C SER A 211 11.46 14.70 -15.25
N PHE A 212 11.44 15.06 -13.96
CA PHE A 212 10.48 15.99 -13.36
C PHE A 212 10.96 17.45 -13.41
N SER A 213 12.28 17.69 -13.45
CA SER A 213 12.83 19.06 -13.52
C SER A 213 12.74 19.69 -14.92
N ARG A 214 12.53 18.88 -15.96
CA ARG A 214 12.41 19.34 -17.37
C ARG A 214 11.01 19.87 -17.74
N ILE A 215 10.11 19.90 -16.77
CA ILE A 215 8.74 20.37 -16.92
C ILE A 215 8.73 21.90 -16.94
N GLY A 216 8.09 22.50 -17.94
CA GLY A 216 8.05 23.95 -18.13
C GLY A 216 6.77 24.60 -17.60
N ALA A 217 6.65 25.92 -17.78
CA ALA A 217 5.46 26.68 -17.39
C ALA A 217 4.18 26.11 -18.04
N GLY A 218 3.10 26.01 -17.26
CA GLY A 218 1.84 25.43 -17.70
C GLY A 218 1.82 23.90 -17.85
N GLU A 219 2.90 23.21 -17.46
CA GLU A 219 2.98 21.74 -17.42
C GLU A 219 3.15 21.21 -16.00
N GLN A 220 2.61 20.03 -15.75
CA GLN A 220 2.71 19.34 -14.48
C GLN A 220 2.87 17.82 -14.69
N VAL A 221 3.71 17.19 -13.87
CA VAL A 221 3.85 15.73 -13.81
C VAL A 221 3.69 15.28 -12.38
N TRP A 222 2.82 14.31 -12.16
CA TRP A 222 2.56 13.78 -10.84
C TRP A 222 2.73 12.27 -10.86
N PHE A 223 3.46 11.74 -9.89
CA PHE A 223 3.68 10.32 -9.71
C PHE A 223 3.23 9.91 -8.32
N GLN A 224 2.36 8.90 -8.28
CA GLN A 224 1.65 8.47 -7.09
C GLN A 224 1.91 6.98 -6.85
N ILE A 225 2.31 6.66 -5.63
CA ILE A 225 2.49 5.30 -5.14
C ILE A 225 1.54 5.10 -3.95
N LEU A 226 0.48 4.33 -4.16
CA LEU A 226 -0.45 3.96 -3.11
C LEU A 226 0.04 2.71 -2.40
N LEU A 227 0.13 2.76 -1.07
CA LEU A 227 0.61 1.68 -0.21
C LEU A 227 -0.47 1.25 0.78
N GLU A 228 -1.03 0.06 0.59
CA GLU A 228 -1.95 -0.59 1.54
C GLU A 228 -1.14 -1.63 2.34
N PRO A 229 -0.97 -1.45 3.67
CA PRO A 229 -0.34 -2.46 4.52
C PRO A 229 -1.01 -3.83 4.35
N THR A 230 -0.22 -4.90 4.33
CA THR A 230 -0.75 -6.26 4.16
C THR A 230 -0.05 -7.25 5.07
N GLY A 231 -0.79 -8.28 5.49
CA GLY A 231 -0.23 -9.42 6.22
C GLY A 231 0.59 -10.36 5.33
N ASN A 232 1.04 -11.48 5.89
CA ASN A 232 2.00 -12.39 5.25
C ASN A 232 1.44 -13.28 4.13
N SER A 233 0.13 -13.22 3.83
CA SER A 233 -0.51 -14.08 2.81
C SER A 233 0.09 -13.96 1.40
N TRP A 234 0.72 -12.83 1.07
CA TRP A 234 1.42 -12.68 -0.21
C TRP A 234 2.69 -13.54 -0.29
N LYS A 235 3.35 -13.79 0.84
CA LYS A 235 4.58 -14.61 0.90
C LYS A 235 4.28 -16.04 0.48
N GLU A 236 3.13 -16.59 0.87
CA GLU A 236 2.68 -17.92 0.43
C GLU A 236 2.53 -18.03 -1.10
N LYS A 237 2.05 -16.97 -1.75
CA LYS A 237 1.93 -16.92 -3.21
C LYS A 237 3.31 -16.94 -3.89
N VAL A 238 4.28 -16.23 -3.32
CA VAL A 238 5.67 -16.23 -3.79
C VAL A 238 6.30 -17.60 -3.59
N ILE A 239 6.14 -18.20 -2.41
CA ILE A 239 6.63 -19.55 -2.10
C ILE A 239 6.02 -20.58 -3.06
N LYS A 240 4.72 -20.49 -3.36
CA LYS A 240 4.09 -21.34 -4.37
C LYS A 240 4.73 -21.16 -5.74
N LYS A 241 4.98 -19.91 -6.17
CA LYS A 241 5.62 -19.63 -7.45
C LYS A 241 7.06 -20.16 -7.52
N ILE A 242 7.82 -20.08 -6.42
CA ILE A 242 9.15 -20.68 -6.28
C ILE A 242 9.07 -22.20 -6.47
N LYS A 243 8.11 -22.87 -5.82
CA LYS A 243 7.89 -24.32 -6.00
C LYS A 243 7.58 -24.69 -7.43
N ASP A 244 6.64 -23.99 -8.05
CA ASP A 244 6.24 -24.24 -9.44
C ASP A 244 7.47 -24.10 -10.36
N MET A 245 8.27 -23.06 -10.15
CA MET A 245 9.50 -22.82 -10.91
C MET A 245 10.55 -23.92 -10.72
N VAL A 246 10.80 -24.37 -9.48
CA VAL A 246 11.72 -25.46 -9.19
C VAL A 246 11.20 -26.77 -9.80
N GLY A 247 9.89 -27.03 -9.73
CA GLY A 247 9.24 -28.19 -10.33
C GLY A 247 9.41 -28.22 -11.85
N ASP A 248 9.15 -27.08 -12.52
CA ASP A 248 9.35 -26.93 -13.96
C ASP A 248 10.82 -27.19 -14.34
N MET A 249 11.78 -26.67 -13.57
CA MET A 249 13.22 -26.86 -13.81
C MET A 249 13.66 -28.32 -13.64
N VAL A 250 13.14 -29.03 -12.63
CA VAL A 250 13.40 -30.46 -12.42
C VAL A 250 12.82 -31.28 -13.57
N SER A 251 11.62 -30.94 -14.07
CA SER A 251 10.99 -31.63 -15.19
C SER A 251 11.77 -31.46 -16.51
N LEU A 252 12.33 -30.28 -16.75
CA LEU A 252 13.13 -29.98 -17.95
C LEU A 252 14.50 -30.69 -17.94
N THR A 253 15.11 -30.83 -16.75
CA THR A 253 16.38 -31.55 -16.58
C THR A 253 16.17 -33.08 -16.56
N GLY A 254 14.96 -33.53 -16.26
CA GLY A 254 14.54 -34.93 -16.18
C GLY A 254 14.10 -35.55 -17.52
N SER A 255 14.60 -35.08 -18.66
CA SER A 255 14.33 -35.68 -19.96
C SER A 255 15.05 -37.02 -20.15
N ASN A 256 14.55 -38.05 -19.46
CA ASN A 256 14.47 -39.40 -20.00
C ASN A 256 13.52 -40.28 -19.15
N LYS A 257 12.22 -40.29 -19.48
CA LYS A 257 11.44 -41.52 -19.69
C LYS A 257 10.00 -41.24 -20.16
N LYS A 258 9.80 -41.58 -21.43
CA LYS A 258 8.67 -42.27 -22.08
C LYS A 258 7.25 -41.72 -21.92
N ALA A 259 6.68 -41.43 -23.08
CA ALA A 259 5.26 -41.42 -23.39
C ALA A 259 4.51 -42.63 -22.80
N GLY A 260 3.30 -42.36 -22.28
CA GLY A 260 2.25 -43.36 -22.04
C GLY A 260 1.72 -43.40 -20.60
N GLY A 261 0.63 -42.67 -20.34
CA GLY A 261 -0.37 -43.01 -19.33
C GLY A 261 -0.17 -42.53 -17.88
N GLY A 262 -1.09 -41.69 -17.40
CA GLY A 262 -1.43 -41.58 -15.97
C GLY A 262 -0.75 -40.47 -15.16
N MET A 263 -1.39 -39.30 -15.07
CA MET A 263 -1.13 -38.28 -14.03
C MET A 263 -1.55 -38.81 -12.64
N ALA A 264 -0.70 -39.55 -11.93
CA ALA A 264 -0.96 -39.89 -10.52
C ALA A 264 0.26 -40.22 -9.65
N GLY A 265 1.49 -40.28 -10.19
CA GLY A 265 2.58 -41.01 -9.53
C GLY A 265 3.75 -40.24 -8.93
N ILE A 266 3.86 -38.91 -9.07
CA ILE A 266 5.06 -38.17 -8.62
C ILE A 266 4.69 -37.10 -7.60
N ILE A 267 4.31 -37.52 -6.41
CA ILE A 267 4.48 -36.72 -5.19
C ILE A 267 5.36 -37.57 -4.28
N THR A 268 6.67 -37.44 -4.40
CA THR A 268 7.59 -38.00 -3.40
C THR A 268 7.51 -37.14 -2.13
N ASP A 269 7.62 -37.76 -0.96
CA ASP A 269 7.52 -37.09 0.36
C ASP A 269 8.77 -36.26 0.74
N GLU A 270 9.70 -36.05 -0.18
CA GLU A 270 10.93 -35.28 0.03
C GLU A 270 10.73 -33.76 0.14
N PRO A 271 9.85 -33.09 -0.65
CA PRO A 271 9.59 -31.66 -0.51
C PRO A 271 8.93 -31.32 0.84
N LYS A 272 8.17 -32.25 1.45
CA LYS A 272 7.56 -32.04 2.77
C LYS A 272 8.61 -31.98 3.88
N LYS A 273 9.67 -32.76 3.79
CA LYS A 273 10.77 -32.77 4.78
C LYS A 273 11.61 -31.49 4.70
N ALA A 274 11.95 -31.05 3.48
CA ALA A 274 12.61 -29.76 3.27
C ALA A 274 11.75 -28.58 3.79
N PHE A 275 10.42 -28.67 3.66
CA PHE A 275 9.48 -27.69 4.22
C PHE A 275 9.40 -27.69 5.74
N ALA A 276 9.45 -28.87 6.36
CA ALA A 276 9.43 -28.99 7.81
C ALA A 276 10.72 -28.43 8.44
N GLU A 277 11.87 -28.61 7.79
CA GLU A 277 13.13 -28.01 8.24
C GLU A 277 13.19 -26.50 7.99
N LEU A 278 12.82 -26.03 6.80
CA LEU A 278 12.81 -24.59 6.48
C LEU A 278 11.80 -23.84 7.36
N GLY A 279 10.64 -24.44 7.64
CA GLY A 279 9.64 -23.91 8.55
C GLY A 279 10.13 -23.85 10.00
N LYS A 280 10.84 -24.88 10.47
CA LYS A 280 11.45 -24.88 11.81
C LYS A 280 12.56 -23.83 11.93
N GLN A 281 13.39 -23.67 10.90
CA GLN A 281 14.49 -22.71 10.90
C GLN A 281 14.01 -21.25 10.79
N LEU A 282 12.92 -20.99 10.06
CA LEU A 282 12.37 -19.65 9.88
C LEU A 282 11.40 -19.22 11.00
N PHE A 283 10.72 -20.17 11.66
CA PHE A 283 9.67 -19.88 12.63
C PHE A 283 9.91 -20.44 14.05
N GLY A 284 10.96 -21.23 14.28
CA GLY A 284 11.28 -21.83 15.58
C GLY A 284 12.65 -21.39 16.10
N GLY A 285 12.68 -20.33 16.91
CA GLY A 285 13.89 -19.92 17.63
C GLY A 285 13.89 -20.44 19.08
N GLY A 286 15.02 -21.02 19.52
CA GLY A 286 15.35 -21.15 20.95
C GLY A 286 16.23 -22.34 21.35
N THR A 287 17.53 -22.07 21.53
CA THR A 287 18.55 -22.75 22.39
C THR A 287 19.01 -24.19 22.07
N ALA A 288 20.27 -24.34 21.67
CA ALA A 288 21.38 -24.75 22.55
C ALA A 288 22.72 -24.79 21.78
N GLU A 289 23.78 -24.31 22.43
CA GLU A 289 25.17 -24.36 21.98
C GLU A 289 25.72 -25.78 21.91
N GLY A 290 26.76 -25.97 21.08
CA GLY A 290 27.78 -26.99 21.31
C GLY A 290 27.78 -28.19 20.36
N GLU A 291 28.87 -28.27 19.58
CA GLU A 291 29.44 -29.48 18.98
C GLU A 291 28.58 -30.29 18.00
N THR A 292 28.68 -29.96 16.71
CA THR A 292 28.86 -30.94 15.62
C THR A 292 29.30 -30.22 14.34
N ALA A 293 30.42 -29.49 14.45
CA ALA A 293 31.22 -29.23 13.26
C ALA A 293 31.79 -30.59 12.79
N LYS A 294 31.52 -30.95 11.53
CA LYS A 294 31.82 -32.23 10.85
C LYS A 294 30.69 -33.26 10.96
N THR A 295 29.57 -33.05 10.24
CA THR A 295 28.87 -34.04 9.39
C THR A 295 27.62 -33.36 8.79
N ALA A 296 27.79 -32.54 7.76
CA ALA A 296 26.65 -31.97 7.01
C ALA A 296 27.06 -31.53 5.59
N LYS A 297 27.87 -32.35 4.92
CA LYS A 297 28.22 -32.12 3.50
C LYS A 297 27.52 -33.03 2.51
N ASP A 298 26.70 -33.99 2.95
CA ASP A 298 26.09 -34.96 2.05
C ASP A 298 24.64 -35.27 2.46
N THR A 299 23.66 -34.57 1.88
CA THR A 299 22.44 -35.13 1.25
C THR A 299 21.41 -34.04 0.93
N VAL A 300 21.71 -33.20 -0.06
CA VAL A 300 20.70 -32.74 -1.01
C VAL A 300 21.34 -32.95 -2.37
N LYS A 301 20.85 -33.91 -3.16
CA LYS A 301 21.22 -34.00 -4.58
C LYS A 301 20.77 -32.69 -5.21
N THR A 302 21.71 -31.77 -5.35
CA THR A 302 21.51 -30.50 -6.02
C THR A 302 21.05 -30.82 -7.44
N THR A 303 19.75 -30.65 -7.70
CA THR A 303 19.30 -30.34 -9.06
C THR A 303 20.21 -29.21 -9.52
N LYS A 304 21.06 -29.46 -10.53
CA LYS A 304 22.03 -28.47 -11.00
C LYS A 304 21.26 -27.34 -11.68
N LEU A 305 20.75 -26.41 -10.88
CA LEU A 305 20.20 -25.15 -11.33
C LEU A 305 21.29 -24.40 -12.08
N THR A 306 20.93 -23.76 -13.20
CA THR A 306 21.89 -22.88 -13.87
C THR A 306 22.20 -21.68 -12.96
N PRO A 307 23.40 -21.09 -13.04
CA PRO A 307 23.77 -19.96 -12.17
C PRO A 307 22.78 -18.79 -12.22
N GLY A 308 22.19 -18.51 -13.40
CA GLY A 308 21.17 -17.47 -13.55
C GLY A 308 19.87 -17.79 -12.83
N GLN A 309 19.43 -19.05 -12.87
CA GLN A 309 18.22 -19.50 -12.17
C GLN A 309 18.41 -19.47 -10.66
N SER A 310 19.57 -19.92 -10.15
CA SER A 310 19.89 -19.84 -8.73
C SER A 310 19.87 -18.40 -8.22
N LYS A 311 20.42 -17.45 -9.00
CA LYS A 311 20.41 -16.02 -8.64
C LYS A 311 18.99 -15.45 -8.56
N ILE A 312 18.10 -15.83 -9.48
CA ILE A 312 16.70 -15.39 -9.46
C ILE A 312 15.99 -15.97 -8.23
N LEU A 313 16.18 -17.26 -7.94
CA LEU A 313 15.59 -17.91 -6.77
C LEU A 313 16.05 -17.27 -5.47
N GLU A 314 17.36 -17.04 -5.32
CA GLU A 314 17.92 -16.33 -4.16
C GLU A 314 17.32 -14.93 -4.01
N ALA A 315 17.14 -14.19 -5.11
CA ALA A 315 16.52 -12.87 -5.08
C ALA A 315 15.02 -12.92 -4.69
N MET A 316 14.29 -13.95 -5.12
CA MET A 316 12.91 -14.19 -4.70
C MET A 316 12.82 -14.57 -3.21
N GLU A 317 13.76 -15.37 -2.72
CA GLU A 317 13.86 -15.73 -1.30
C GLU A 317 14.20 -14.50 -0.45
N LYS A 318 15.16 -13.68 -0.88
CA LYS A 318 15.47 -12.40 -0.24
C LYS A 318 14.23 -11.51 -0.19
N LYS A 319 13.44 -11.46 -1.28
CA LYS A 319 12.23 -10.64 -1.35
C LYS A 319 11.22 -10.96 -0.24
N ILE A 320 10.99 -12.24 0.08
CA ILE A 320 10.02 -12.66 1.11
C ILE A 320 10.48 -12.44 2.55
N THR A 321 11.79 -12.24 2.78
CA THR A 321 12.32 -11.93 4.12
C THR A 321 11.85 -10.58 4.64
N LYS A 322 11.54 -9.65 3.73
CA LYS A 322 11.15 -8.27 4.04
C LYS A 322 9.63 -8.13 4.23
N ILE A 323 9.22 -7.01 4.81
CA ILE A 323 7.80 -6.62 4.91
C ILE A 323 7.30 -6.21 3.52
N GLY A 324 6.05 -6.55 3.20
CA GLY A 324 5.43 -6.24 1.92
C GLY A 324 4.22 -5.32 2.05
N PHE A 325 4.03 -4.48 1.03
CA PHE A 325 2.85 -3.63 0.88
C PHE A 325 2.17 -3.92 -0.45
N LYS A 326 0.84 -3.92 -0.41
CA LYS A 326 0.06 -3.90 -1.63
C LYS A 326 0.19 -2.51 -2.25
N THR A 327 0.78 -2.49 -3.43
CA THR A 327 1.28 -1.29 -4.08
C THR A 327 0.51 -1.04 -5.37
N LYS A 328 0.24 0.23 -5.65
CA LYS A 328 -0.25 0.69 -6.95
C LYS A 328 0.45 1.97 -7.34
N MET A 329 0.93 2.02 -8.58
CA MET A 329 1.66 3.16 -9.10
C MET A 329 0.87 3.81 -10.24
N ARG A 330 0.84 5.14 -10.26
CA ARG A 330 0.13 5.91 -11.28
C ARG A 330 0.90 7.18 -11.60
N ALA A 331 0.99 7.53 -12.87
CA ALA A 331 1.44 8.84 -13.29
C ALA A 331 0.33 9.61 -14.01
N VAL A 332 0.39 10.92 -13.86
CA VAL A 332 -0.40 11.89 -14.61
C VAL A 332 0.56 12.94 -15.15
N TYR A 333 0.41 13.27 -16.43
CA TYR A 333 0.97 14.47 -17.03
C TYR A 333 -0.20 15.35 -17.42
N LEU A 334 -0.28 16.53 -16.83
CA LEU A 334 -1.33 17.52 -17.06
C LEU A 334 -0.66 18.77 -17.61
N ALA A 335 -1.18 19.33 -18.71
CA ALA A 335 -0.65 20.59 -19.20
C ALA A 335 -1.72 21.42 -19.91
N ARG A 336 -1.50 22.72 -20.00
CA ARG A 336 -2.28 23.60 -20.87
C ARG A 336 -2.19 23.09 -22.31
N LYS A 337 -3.31 23.11 -23.05
CA LYS A 337 -3.37 22.55 -24.42
C LYS A 337 -2.29 23.09 -25.36
N GLU A 338 -1.92 24.36 -25.18
CA GLU A 338 -0.89 25.05 -25.97
C GLU A 338 0.53 24.48 -25.81
N VAL A 339 0.86 23.94 -24.63
CA VAL A 339 2.16 23.34 -24.30
C VAL A 339 2.11 21.82 -24.16
N PHE A 340 0.94 21.21 -24.34
CA PHE A 340 0.73 19.78 -24.15
C PHE A 340 1.54 18.94 -25.14
N LYS A 341 2.67 18.39 -24.66
CA LYS A 341 3.60 17.56 -25.44
C LYS A 341 3.90 16.25 -24.68
N PRO A 342 2.93 15.31 -24.63
CA PRO A 342 3.05 14.10 -23.83
C PRO A 342 4.27 13.27 -24.24
N ALA A 343 4.60 13.17 -25.52
CA ALA A 343 5.75 12.39 -25.98
C ALA A 343 7.09 12.82 -25.34
N ARG A 344 7.26 14.10 -24.99
CA ARG A 344 8.49 14.58 -24.36
C ARG A 344 8.56 14.16 -22.89
N SER A 345 7.53 14.50 -22.12
CA SER A 345 7.51 14.30 -20.66
C SER A 345 7.26 12.85 -20.28
N VAL A 346 6.34 12.17 -20.99
CA VAL A 346 5.98 10.77 -20.73
C VAL A 346 7.12 9.82 -21.09
N ASN A 347 7.81 10.02 -22.21
CA ASN A 347 8.94 9.15 -22.58
C ASN A 347 10.11 9.32 -21.62
N ALA A 348 10.35 10.54 -21.12
CA ALA A 348 11.36 10.78 -20.09
C ALA A 348 11.02 10.03 -18.79
N LEU A 349 9.76 10.10 -18.34
CA LEU A 349 9.29 9.38 -17.15
C LEU A 349 9.37 7.86 -17.33
N ILE A 350 8.90 7.31 -18.46
CA ILE A 350 8.97 5.87 -18.74
C ILE A 350 10.43 5.42 -18.81
N GLY A 351 11.31 6.22 -19.43
CA GLY A 351 12.74 5.96 -19.49
C GLY A 351 13.38 5.92 -18.10
N ALA A 352 13.03 6.86 -17.22
CA ALA A 352 13.50 6.89 -15.84
C ALA A 352 13.02 5.67 -15.04
N ILE A 353 11.76 5.26 -15.19
CA ILE A 353 11.22 4.04 -14.56
C ILE A 353 11.94 2.78 -15.07
N GLY A 354 12.40 2.79 -16.33
CA GLY A 354 13.13 1.69 -16.93
C GLY A 354 14.44 1.30 -16.20
N GLN A 355 15.01 2.18 -15.38
CA GLN A 355 16.23 1.88 -14.63
C GLN A 355 16.04 0.78 -13.57
N TYR A 356 14.81 0.58 -13.10
CA TYR A 356 14.45 -0.43 -12.09
C TYR A 356 14.27 -1.83 -12.69
N ASN A 357 14.38 -1.96 -14.00
CA ASN A 357 14.12 -3.22 -14.69
C ASN A 357 15.30 -4.19 -14.56
N ILE A 358 14.97 -5.45 -14.28
CA ILE A 358 15.88 -6.59 -14.45
C ILE A 358 15.38 -7.38 -15.66
N PRO A 359 16.10 -7.40 -16.79
CA PRO A 359 15.65 -8.10 -17.99
C PRO A 359 15.37 -9.60 -17.80
N SER A 360 16.04 -10.24 -16.83
CA SER A 360 15.86 -11.65 -16.49
C SER A 360 14.82 -11.91 -15.39
N ALA A 361 14.23 -10.87 -14.79
CA ALA A 361 13.25 -11.00 -13.70
C ALA A 361 12.04 -10.11 -13.97
N ASN A 362 11.91 -8.96 -13.31
CA ASN A 362 10.74 -8.10 -13.47
C ASN A 362 11.07 -6.70 -13.99
N SER A 363 10.07 -6.07 -14.59
CA SER A 363 10.12 -4.72 -15.14
C SER A 363 8.85 -3.96 -14.82
N ILE A 364 8.98 -2.68 -14.48
CA ILE A 364 7.83 -1.80 -14.27
C ILE A 364 7.37 -1.28 -15.63
N VAL A 365 6.11 -1.53 -15.97
CA VAL A 365 5.54 -1.21 -17.30
C VAL A 365 4.18 -0.51 -17.17
N PRO A 366 3.81 0.37 -18.11
CA PRO A 366 2.48 0.94 -18.17
C PRO A 366 1.46 -0.15 -18.55
N THR A 367 0.52 -0.46 -17.65
CA THR A 367 -0.48 -1.53 -17.85
C THR A 367 -1.83 -1.01 -18.31
N SER A 368 -2.19 0.20 -17.92
CA SER A 368 -3.44 0.85 -18.33
C SER A 368 -3.16 2.31 -18.65
N SER A 369 -3.25 2.66 -19.93
CA SER A 369 -3.13 4.05 -20.39
C SER A 369 -4.47 4.60 -20.90
N VAL A 370 -4.58 5.94 -20.90
CA VAL A 370 -5.74 6.68 -21.40
C VAL A 370 -5.92 6.60 -22.92
N SER A 371 -4.95 6.09 -23.67
CA SER A 371 -5.05 5.90 -25.13
C SER A 371 -5.85 4.65 -25.53
N THR A 372 -6.81 4.81 -26.44
CA THR A 372 -7.44 3.71 -27.19
C THR A 372 -7.22 3.86 -28.69
N ASN A 373 -7.05 2.74 -29.39
CA ASN A 373 -6.77 2.73 -30.84
C ASN A 373 -7.95 2.21 -31.68
N TYR A 374 -9.08 1.88 -31.06
CA TYR A 374 -10.18 1.20 -31.74
C TYR A 374 -11.55 1.66 -31.25
N PHE A 375 -12.48 1.89 -32.19
CA PHE A 375 -13.88 2.34 -32.06
C PHE A 375 -14.16 3.54 -31.12
N MET A 376 -14.82 4.57 -31.64
CA MET A 376 -15.23 5.78 -30.86
C MET A 376 -14.08 6.34 -30.01
N LYS A 377 -12.88 6.41 -30.60
CA LYS A 377 -11.61 6.72 -29.96
C LYS A 377 -11.69 7.96 -29.06
N GLU A 378 -12.18 9.08 -29.59
CA GLU A 378 -12.22 10.35 -28.86
C GLU A 378 -13.12 10.29 -27.63
N SER A 379 -14.37 9.85 -27.78
CA SER A 379 -15.31 9.72 -26.65
C SER A 379 -14.80 8.76 -25.57
N ARG A 380 -14.22 7.63 -25.97
CA ARG A 380 -13.64 6.67 -25.02
C ARG A 380 -12.41 7.22 -24.31
N ASN A 381 -11.55 7.95 -25.02
CA ASN A 381 -10.37 8.59 -24.44
C ASN A 381 -10.80 9.65 -23.41
N HIS A 382 -11.82 10.46 -23.71
CA HIS A 382 -12.38 11.45 -22.78
C HIS A 382 -12.92 10.81 -21.50
N SER A 383 -13.70 9.72 -21.63
CA SER A 383 -14.20 8.96 -20.49
C SER A 383 -13.08 8.33 -19.67
N LYS A 384 -12.06 7.78 -20.34
CA LYS A 384 -10.87 7.21 -19.67
C LYS A 384 -10.05 8.28 -18.94
N LYS A 385 -9.81 9.45 -19.54
CA LYS A 385 -9.12 10.58 -18.91
C LYS A 385 -9.87 11.04 -17.65
N THR A 386 -11.18 11.25 -17.77
CA THR A 386 -12.06 11.60 -16.64
C THR A 386 -11.99 10.54 -15.52
N LYS A 387 -12.07 9.25 -15.87
CA LYS A 387 -11.98 8.16 -14.89
C LYS A 387 -10.59 8.06 -14.24
N ALA A 388 -9.52 8.25 -15.00
CA ALA A 388 -8.14 8.23 -14.52
C ALA A 388 -7.88 9.40 -13.57
N MET A 389 -8.29 10.61 -13.94
CA MET A 389 -8.20 11.79 -13.09
C MET A 389 -8.98 11.60 -11.79
N SER A 390 -10.25 11.17 -11.87
CA SER A 390 -11.05 10.89 -10.68
C SER A 390 -10.42 9.82 -9.77
N ALA A 391 -9.79 8.80 -10.36
CA ALA A 391 -9.07 7.77 -9.61
C ALA A 391 -7.80 8.32 -8.95
N TYR A 392 -7.09 9.24 -9.61
CA TYR A 392 -5.90 9.92 -9.08
C TYR A 392 -6.27 10.82 -7.90
N LYS A 393 -7.20 11.77 -8.10
CA LYS A 393 -7.68 12.71 -7.06
C LYS A 393 -8.16 11.97 -5.81
N LYS A 394 -8.94 10.90 -6.00
CA LYS A 394 -9.48 10.09 -4.89
C LYS A 394 -8.50 9.03 -4.36
N ARG A 395 -7.26 8.96 -4.87
CA ARG A 395 -6.24 7.96 -4.51
C ARG A 395 -6.80 6.53 -4.52
N LYS A 396 -7.59 6.18 -5.54
CA LYS A 396 -8.33 4.91 -5.60
C LYS A 396 -7.41 3.74 -5.94
N MET A 397 -7.31 2.79 -5.01
CA MET A 397 -6.58 1.54 -5.20
C MET A 397 -7.21 0.62 -6.27
N ASN A 398 -8.54 0.48 -6.27
CA ASN A 398 -9.25 -0.54 -7.05
C ASN A 398 -9.64 -0.11 -8.49
N VAL A 399 -9.22 1.07 -8.96
CA VAL A 399 -9.62 1.59 -10.29
C VAL A 399 -8.42 1.70 -11.23
N GLY A 400 -8.49 1.11 -12.42
CA GLY A 400 -7.41 1.15 -13.42
C GLY A 400 -6.62 -0.17 -13.44
N GLY A 401 -5.29 -0.09 -13.42
CA GLY A 401 -4.39 -1.24 -13.38
C GLY A 401 -4.48 -2.04 -12.07
N ASN A 402 -4.07 -3.30 -12.09
CA ASN A 402 -4.07 -4.15 -10.91
C ASN A 402 -2.98 -3.74 -9.92
N SER A 403 -3.28 -3.83 -8.62
CA SER A 403 -2.26 -3.71 -7.57
C SER A 403 -1.39 -4.97 -7.52
N PHE A 404 -0.13 -4.81 -7.14
CA PHE A 404 0.83 -5.89 -6.92
C PHE A 404 1.46 -5.74 -5.52
N VAL A 405 2.47 -6.53 -5.18
CA VAL A 405 3.17 -6.43 -3.90
C VAL A 405 4.62 -6.06 -4.13
N PHE A 406 5.05 -4.99 -3.46
CA PHE A 406 6.46 -4.66 -3.29
C PHE A 406 6.87 -4.83 -1.84
N ASN A 407 8.11 -5.26 -1.63
CA ASN A 407 8.69 -5.20 -0.32
C ASN A 407 9.25 -3.81 -0.01
N ILE A 408 9.64 -3.57 1.25
CA ILE A 408 10.17 -2.27 1.67
C ILE A 408 11.48 -1.87 0.95
N GLU A 409 12.29 -2.82 0.51
CA GLU A 409 13.55 -2.57 -0.24
C GLU A 409 13.23 -2.07 -1.67
N GLU A 410 12.29 -2.72 -2.35
CA GLU A 410 11.79 -2.31 -3.66
C GLU A 410 11.09 -0.94 -3.58
N LEU A 411 10.29 -0.72 -2.54
CA LEU A 411 9.63 0.57 -2.29
C LEU A 411 10.62 1.69 -2.04
N ALA A 412 11.61 1.47 -1.18
CA ALA A 412 12.66 2.45 -0.91
C ALA A 412 13.54 2.73 -2.13
N THR A 413 13.55 1.85 -3.13
CA THR A 413 14.28 2.08 -4.38
C THR A 413 13.51 2.98 -5.34
N VAL A 414 12.17 2.87 -5.37
CA VAL A 414 11.30 3.66 -6.27
C VAL A 414 10.84 4.97 -5.64
N TRP A 415 10.92 5.10 -4.32
CA TRP A 415 10.57 6.30 -3.58
C TRP A 415 11.51 6.48 -2.39
N HIS A 416 12.27 7.56 -2.42
CA HIS A 416 13.12 8.05 -1.34
C HIS A 416 13.54 9.48 -1.64
N PHE A 417 14.03 10.19 -0.63
CA PHE A 417 14.59 11.52 -0.83
C PHE A 417 15.95 11.43 -1.53
N PRO A 418 16.25 12.34 -2.49
CA PRO A 418 17.52 12.31 -3.20
C PRO A 418 18.68 12.55 -2.23
N MET A 419 19.78 11.82 -2.43
CA MET A 419 20.98 11.97 -1.62
C MET A 419 21.62 13.36 -1.80
N SER A 420 22.29 13.87 -0.76
CA SER A 420 22.83 15.24 -0.68
C SER A 420 23.75 15.65 -1.83
N TYR A 421 24.50 14.71 -2.40
CA TYR A 421 25.43 14.95 -3.51
C TYR A 421 24.73 14.97 -4.89
N VAL A 422 23.46 14.54 -4.98
CA VAL A 422 22.66 14.65 -6.20
C VAL A 422 22.19 16.09 -6.33
N LYS A 423 22.77 16.82 -7.30
CA LYS A 423 22.34 18.19 -7.63
C LYS A 423 21.00 18.15 -8.35
N THR A 424 19.90 18.03 -7.61
CA THR A 424 18.57 18.18 -8.17
C THR A 424 18.20 19.67 -8.22
N PRO A 425 17.97 20.25 -9.41
CA PRO A 425 17.97 21.71 -9.57
C PRO A 425 16.79 22.46 -8.92
N LEU A 426 15.67 21.79 -8.60
CA LEU A 426 14.43 22.45 -8.19
C LEU A 426 13.59 21.63 -7.18
N VAL A 427 14.23 20.94 -6.24
CA VAL A 427 13.53 20.30 -5.10
C VAL A 427 13.44 21.30 -3.96
N GLN A 428 12.27 21.44 -3.32
CA GLN A 428 12.14 22.23 -2.09
C GLN A 428 13.13 21.71 -1.04
N LYS A 429 14.01 22.60 -0.58
CA LYS A 429 15.00 22.30 0.45
C LYS A 429 14.87 23.38 1.52
N THR A 430 14.56 22.98 2.75
CA THR A 430 14.55 23.91 3.89
C THR A 430 15.94 24.54 4.03
N GLN A 431 15.99 25.88 4.11
CA GLN A 431 17.22 26.65 4.24
C GLN A 431 17.73 26.59 5.70
N GLY A 432 18.35 25.48 6.07
CA GLY A 432 19.04 25.32 7.36
C GLY A 432 18.14 24.84 8.50
N LYS A 433 18.80 24.32 9.55
CA LYS A 433 18.14 23.84 10.77
C LYS A 433 17.36 25.01 11.37
N ARG A 434 16.07 24.81 11.70
CA ARG A 434 15.40 25.71 12.64
C ARG A 434 16.24 25.67 13.93
N ALA A 435 16.78 26.82 14.32
CA ALA A 435 17.47 26.94 15.59
C ALA A 435 16.49 26.47 16.67
N GLU A 436 16.93 25.58 17.55
CA GLU A 436 16.16 25.28 18.76
C GLU A 436 15.85 26.63 19.44
N PRO A 437 14.59 26.86 19.86
CA PRO A 437 14.26 28.07 20.58
C PRO A 437 15.24 28.20 21.75
N PRO A 438 15.89 29.37 21.95
CA PRO A 438 16.84 29.53 23.04
C PRO A 438 16.18 29.13 24.34
N SER A 439 16.88 28.35 25.16
CA SER A 439 16.39 27.70 26.39
C SER A 439 15.88 28.65 27.48
N GLY A 440 15.84 29.96 27.21
CA GLY A 440 15.33 31.02 28.08
C GLY A 440 14.06 31.70 27.57
N LEU A 441 13.28 31.08 26.66
CA LEU A 441 11.93 31.59 26.38
C LEU A 441 11.07 31.47 27.65
N PRO A 442 10.46 32.57 28.13
CA PRO A 442 9.54 32.51 29.25
C PRO A 442 8.34 31.64 28.84
N VAL A 443 8.28 30.45 29.41
CA VAL A 443 7.05 29.67 29.44
C VAL A 443 6.10 30.47 30.32
N GLU A 444 4.91 30.81 29.84
CA GLU A 444 3.87 31.37 30.69
C GLU A 444 3.56 30.35 31.80
N ILE A 445 4.20 30.52 32.94
CA ILE A 445 3.77 29.92 34.19
C ILE A 445 2.52 30.69 34.55
N ILE A 446 1.36 30.17 34.15
CA ILE A 446 0.08 30.61 34.70
C ILE A 446 0.22 30.42 36.22
N PRO A 447 0.29 31.49 37.02
CA PRO A 447 0.36 31.34 38.46
C PRO A 447 -1.02 30.84 38.88
N LEU A 448 -1.10 29.57 39.30
CA LEU A 448 -2.19 29.17 40.17
C LEU A 448 -2.04 30.03 41.43
N HIS A 449 -2.94 30.99 41.59
CA HIS A 449 -3.06 31.76 42.83
C HIS A 449 -3.27 30.76 43.97
N HIS A 450 -2.20 30.43 44.68
CA HIS A 450 -2.30 29.84 45.99
C HIS A 450 -2.69 30.97 46.93
N GLU A 451 -3.97 31.04 47.29
CA GLU A 451 -4.37 31.83 48.46
C GLU A 451 -3.70 31.20 49.69
N GLU A 452 -2.62 31.81 50.15
CA GLU A 452 -2.07 31.56 51.48
C GLU A 452 -3.09 32.07 52.50
N TYR A 453 -3.74 31.13 53.19
CA TYR A 453 -4.47 31.43 54.42
C TYR A 453 -3.47 31.86 55.49
N VAL A 454 -3.32 33.18 55.64
CA VAL A 454 -2.69 33.78 56.83
C VAL A 454 -3.62 33.52 58.01
N ALA A 455 -3.18 32.68 58.95
CA ALA A 455 -3.83 32.51 60.23
C ALA A 455 -3.54 33.73 61.11
N GLU A 456 -4.49 34.66 61.21
CA GLU A 456 -4.46 35.69 62.26
C GLU A 456 -4.86 35.07 63.61
N GLU A 457 -3.94 35.18 64.57
CA GLU A 457 -4.17 34.87 65.97
C GLU A 457 -5.15 35.88 66.59
N GLY A 458 -6.37 35.41 66.86
CA GLY A 458 -7.10 35.66 68.09
C GLY A 458 -7.69 37.06 68.34
N GLU A 459 -9.01 37.18 68.20
CA GLU A 459 -9.84 37.71 69.29
C GLU A 459 -11.29 37.19 69.24
N LYS A 460 -11.80 36.76 70.40
CA LYS A 460 -13.11 36.14 70.61
C LYS A 460 -14.24 37.15 70.45
N ARG A 461 -15.35 36.77 69.78
CA ARG A 461 -16.74 37.12 70.22
C ARG A 461 -17.84 36.36 69.46
N GLU A 462 -18.51 35.51 70.24
CA GLU A 462 -19.94 35.14 70.29
C GLU A 462 -20.79 34.75 69.06
N HIS A 463 -21.52 33.65 69.29
CA HIS A 463 -22.55 33.01 68.46
C HIS A 463 -23.71 33.91 68.00
N LYS A 464 -24.22 33.63 66.78
CA LYS A 464 -25.67 33.41 66.55
C LYS A 464 -25.94 32.56 65.30
N LYS A 465 -26.64 31.43 65.50
CA LYS A 465 -27.32 30.65 64.45
C LYS A 465 -28.49 31.46 63.90
N ASN A 466 -28.64 31.54 62.58
CA ASN A 466 -29.94 31.77 61.96
C ASN A 466 -30.18 30.78 60.83
N LYS A 467 -31.27 30.01 61.00
CA LYS A 467 -31.85 29.09 60.02
C LYS A 467 -32.63 29.87 58.96
N GLY A 468 -32.59 29.38 57.73
CA GLY A 468 -33.63 29.55 56.71
C GLY A 468 -33.66 30.88 55.98
N GLN A 469 -33.03 30.93 54.80
CA GLN A 469 -33.42 31.87 53.74
C GLN A 469 -33.34 31.16 52.39
N ASN A 470 -34.47 31.09 51.69
CA ASN A 470 -34.57 30.61 50.32
C ASN A 470 -33.72 31.51 49.40
N LYS A 471 -32.80 30.91 48.63
CA LYS A 471 -32.01 31.65 47.64
C LYS A 471 -32.87 31.89 46.41
N THR A 472 -33.03 33.16 46.06
CA THR A 472 -33.63 33.61 44.80
C THR A 472 -32.48 33.98 43.87
N ILE A 473 -32.43 33.41 42.67
CA ILE A 473 -31.46 33.79 41.64
C ILE A 473 -32.24 34.44 40.49
N ILE A 474 -31.80 35.64 40.12
CA ILE A 474 -32.27 36.35 38.94
C ILE A 474 -31.26 36.07 37.84
N THR A 475 -31.72 35.54 36.73
CA THR A 475 -30.86 35.31 35.55
C THR A 475 -30.66 36.61 34.78
N ASP A 476 -29.63 36.66 33.92
CA ASP A 476 -29.30 37.87 33.15
C ASP A 476 -30.38 38.31 32.14
N ALA A 477 -31.45 37.52 31.97
CA ALA A 477 -32.66 37.86 31.20
C ALA A 477 -33.82 38.41 32.05
N GLY A 478 -33.65 38.51 33.38
CA GLY A 478 -34.62 39.13 34.29
C GLY A 478 -35.66 38.19 34.91
N ASP A 479 -35.67 36.91 34.56
CA ASP A 479 -36.60 35.94 35.15
C ASP A 479 -36.10 35.42 36.51
N VAL A 480 -37.05 35.28 37.44
CA VAL A 480 -36.83 34.94 38.85
C VAL A 480 -37.27 33.50 39.12
N ALA A 481 -36.35 32.64 39.57
CA ALA A 481 -36.65 31.26 39.98
C ALA A 481 -36.46 31.08 41.50
N TYR A 482 -37.42 30.40 42.14
CA TYR A 482 -37.39 30.07 43.57
C TYR A 482 -37.05 28.60 43.78
N PHE A 483 -36.05 28.30 44.60
CA PHE A 483 -35.72 26.93 45.02
C PHE A 483 -36.04 26.73 46.51
N SER A 484 -36.81 25.67 46.81
CA SER A 484 -36.99 25.12 48.15
C SER A 484 -35.93 24.05 48.37
N SER A 485 -35.05 24.23 49.35
CA SER A 485 -34.02 23.25 49.69
C SER A 485 -34.62 22.18 50.60
N ASP A 486 -35.37 21.22 50.04
CA ASP A 486 -35.71 19.95 50.68
C ASP A 486 -36.14 18.96 49.58
N GLU A 487 -35.18 18.37 48.87
CA GLU A 487 -35.35 17.09 48.17
C GLU A 487 -33.98 16.40 48.09
N GLU A 488 -33.67 15.61 49.12
CA GLU A 488 -32.70 14.51 49.06
C GLU A 488 -33.24 13.46 48.07
N TYR A 489 -32.49 13.15 47.02
CA TYR A 489 -32.67 11.91 46.28
C TYR A 489 -31.49 10.99 46.53
N GLY A 490 -31.82 9.81 47.10
CA GLY A 490 -30.97 8.62 47.08
C GLY A 490 -31.12 7.82 45.80
#